data_AF-A0A661RB09-F1
#
_entry.id   AF-A0A661RB09-F1
#
_cell.length_a   1.000
_cell.length_b   1.000
_cell.length_c   1.000
_cell.angle_alpha   90.00
_cell.angle_beta   90.00
_cell.angle_gamma   90.00
#
_symmetry.space_group_name_H-M   'P 1'
#
loop_
_entity.id
_entity.type
_entity.pdbx_description
1 polymer ?
#
loop_
_entity_poly.entity_id
_entity_poly.type
_entity_poly.pdbx_seq_one_letter_code
_entity_poly.pdbx_strand_id
1 'polypeptide(L)' 'MRFFVSLALSAKTRRFCVIGGNFYQEGAALPGGGKIVKKEPRRVLIRKDRLKCWVPVGKAARDTGGAVGSRE' A
#
# COMPACT_ATOMS: atom_id res chain seq x y z
N MET A 1 -9.26 -3.51 -7.13
CA MET A 1 -8.14 -3.89 -6.23
C MET A 1 -8.55 -3.71 -4.78
N ARG A 2 -8.68 -4.78 -4.00
CA ARG A 2 -8.99 -4.69 -2.56
C ARG A 2 -7.79 -5.17 -1.74
N PHE A 3 -6.93 -4.24 -1.35
CA PHE A 3 -5.81 -4.49 -0.44
C PHE A 3 -6.10 -3.81 0.89
N PHE A 4 -5.86 -4.51 2.00
CA PHE A 4 -5.96 -3.95 3.34
C PHE A 4 -4.56 -3.86 3.93
N VAL A 5 -4.05 -2.63 4.04
CA VAL A 5 -2.77 -2.35 4.70
C VAL A 5 -3.06 -2.13 6.18
N SER A 6 -2.68 -3.09 7.02
CA SER A 6 -2.85 -2.98 8.47
C SER A 6 -1.77 -2.10 9.09
N LEU A 7 -0.55 -2.13 8.53
CA LEU A 7 0.58 -1.37 9.03
C LEU A 7 1.54 -1.01 7.90
N ALA A 8 2.09 0.20 7.93
CA ALA A 8 3.21 0.59 7.09
C ALA A 8 4.27 1.24 7.98
N LEU A 9 5.50 0.77 7.87
CA LEU A 9 6.64 1.35 8.57
C LEU A 9 7.68 1.77 7.54
N SER A 10 8.12 3.01 7.64
CA SER A 10 9.24 3.53 6.87
C SER A 10 10.27 4.09 7.83
N ALA A 11 11.23 3.24 8.25
CA ALA A 11 12.41 3.66 8.98
C ALA A 11 13.58 3.92 8.01
N LYS A 12 14.59 4.69 8.43
CA LYS A 12 15.73 5.14 7.59
C LYS A 12 16.37 4.01 6.75
N THR A 13 16.51 2.82 7.31
CA THR A 13 17.15 1.66 6.67
C THR A 13 16.20 0.49 6.39
N ARG A 14 14.97 0.53 6.91
CA ARG A 14 14.02 -0.59 6.78
C ARG A 14 12.62 -0.07 6.48
N ARG A 15 12.11 -0.42 5.30
CA ARG A 15 10.75 -0.10 4.87
C ARG A 15 9.95 -1.38 4.68
N PHE A 16 8.97 -1.60 5.53
CA PHE A 16 8.09 -2.77 5.45
C PHE A 16 6.62 -2.40 5.61
N CYS A 17 5.74 -3.28 5.18
CA CYS A 17 4.31 -3.11 5.40
C CYS A 17 3.67 -4.46 5.64
N VAL A 18 2.55 -4.44 6.34
CA VAL A 18 1.72 -5.60 6.62
C VAL A 18 0.44 -5.48 5.81
N ILE A 19 0.20 -6.44 4.93
CA ILE A 19 -0.99 -6.52 4.09
C ILE A 19 -1.67 -7.85 4.37
N GLY A 20 -2.91 -7.81 4.88
CA GLY A 20 -3.66 -9.03 5.24
C GLY A 20 -2.89 -9.96 6.18
N GLY A 21 -2.19 -9.40 7.18
CA GLY A 21 -1.39 -10.16 8.14
C GLY A 21 0.00 -10.62 7.65
N ASN A 22 0.34 -10.38 6.39
CA ASN A 22 1.62 -10.80 5.80
C ASN A 22 2.61 -9.64 5.69
N PHE A 23 3.88 -9.90 6.01
CA PHE A 23 4.95 -8.93 5.90
C PHE A 23 5.50 -8.87 4.48
N TYR A 24 5.59 -7.65 3.94
CA TYR A 24 6.20 -7.40 2.65
C TYR A 24 7.28 -6.34 2.75
N GLN A 25 8.23 -6.36 1.81
CA GLN A 25 9.25 -5.34 1.59
C GLN A 25 8.94 -4.49 0.35
N GLU A 26 9.65 -3.39 0.16
CA GLU A 26 9.52 -2.60 -1.08
C GLU A 26 10.00 -3.45 -2.26
N GLY A 27 9.28 -3.42 -3.38
CA GLY A 27 9.54 -4.29 -4.53
C GLY A 27 8.92 -5.68 -4.46
N ALA A 28 8.37 -6.11 -3.31
CA ALA A 28 7.76 -7.43 -3.18
C ALA A 28 6.49 -7.58 -4.03
N ALA A 29 6.30 -8.79 -4.58
CA ALA A 29 5.07 -9.17 -5.26
C ALA A 29 4.00 -9.58 -4.24
N LEU A 30 2.76 -9.20 -4.52
CA LEU A 30 1.57 -9.50 -3.74
C LEU A 30 0.77 -10.63 -4.38
N PRO A 31 0.09 -11.45 -3.57
CA PRO A 31 -0.86 -12.42 -4.09
C PRO A 31 -1.94 -11.71 -4.93
N GLY A 32 -2.21 -12.23 -6.12
CA GLY A 32 -3.15 -11.62 -7.07
C GLY A 32 -2.54 -10.58 -8.03
N GLY A 33 -1.20 -10.56 -8.17
CA GLY A 33 -0.50 -9.83 -9.24
C GLY A 33 -0.13 -8.39 -8.93
N GLY A 34 -0.27 -7.95 -7.67
CA GLY A 34 0.18 -6.63 -7.24
C GLY A 34 1.69 -6.60 -6.99
N LYS A 35 2.30 -5.42 -7.06
CA LYS A 35 3.69 -5.18 -6.65
C LYS A 35 3.74 -3.95 -5.77
N ILE A 36 4.45 -4.01 -4.66
CA ILE A 36 4.68 -2.84 -3.83
C ILE A 36 5.78 -2.00 -4.47
N VAL A 37 5.41 -0.79 -4.86
CA VAL A 37 6.31 0.13 -5.55
C VAL A 37 6.99 1.08 -4.56
N LYS A 38 6.24 1.59 -3.58
CA LYS A 38 6.74 2.58 -2.63
C LYS A 38 6.03 2.44 -1.28
N LYS A 39 6.76 2.72 -0.20
CA LYS A 39 6.20 2.75 1.16
C LYS A 39 6.36 4.12 1.80
N GLU A 40 5.28 4.58 2.41
CA GLU A 40 5.25 5.76 3.28
C GLU A 40 4.62 5.38 4.63
N PRO A 41 4.90 6.13 5.72
CA PRO A 41 4.43 5.78 7.05
C PRO A 41 2.91 5.58 7.19
N ARG A 42 2.11 6.25 6.35
CA ARG A 42 0.64 6.21 6.41
C ARG A 42 -0.02 5.60 5.18
N ARG A 43 0.75 5.19 4.16
CA ARG A 43 0.21 4.65 2.91
C ARG A 43 1.24 3.83 2.13
N VAL A 44 0.77 2.87 1.34
CA VAL A 44 1.60 2.01 0.50
C VAL A 44 1.14 2.15 -0.95
N LEU A 45 2.08 2.38 -1.86
CA LEU A 45 1.81 2.41 -3.29
C LEU A 45 1.89 0.99 -3.84
N ILE A 46 0.75 0.50 -4.34
CA ILE A 46 0.64 -0.80 -4.97
C ILE A 46 0.36 -0.61 -6.46
N ARG A 47 1.10 -1.34 -7.30
CA ARG A 47 0.84 -1.44 -8.73
C ARG A 47 0.26 -2.82 -9.06
N LYS A 48 -0.89 -2.89 -9.73
CA LYS A 48 -1.31 -4.08 -10.50
C LYS A 48 -1.38 -3.65 -11.95
N ASP A 49 -0.88 -4.48 -12.84
CA ASP A 49 -1.00 -4.24 -14.27
C ASP A 49 -0.46 -2.83 -14.64
N ARG A 50 -1.36 -1.97 -15.16
CA ARG A 50 -1.08 -0.56 -15.50
C ARG A 50 -1.57 0.43 -14.44
N LEU A 51 -2.26 -0.02 -13.40
CA LEU A 51 -2.83 0.83 -12.35
C LEU A 51 -1.87 0.96 -11.17
N LYS A 52 -1.74 2.18 -10.67
CA LYS A 52 -1.03 2.51 -9.43
C LYS A 52 -2.03 3.10 -8.44
N CYS A 53 -2.12 2.51 -7.26
CA CYS A 53 -3.06 2.95 -6.23
C CYS A 53 -2.33 3.14 -4.90
N TRP A 54 -2.57 4.28 -4.26
CA TRP A 54 -2.15 4.51 -2.89
C TRP A 54 -3.17 3.89 -1.94
N VAL A 55 -2.69 3.00 -1.08
CA VAL A 55 -3.51 2.33 -0.07
C VAL A 55 -3.15 2.89 1.29
N PRO A 56 -4.03 3.68 1.93
CA PRO A 56 -3.81 4.18 3.28
C PRO A 56 -3.81 3.06 4.31
N VAL A 57 -3.01 3.22 5.37
CA VAL A 57 -3.01 2.29 6.51
C VAL A 57 -4.35 2.38 7.24
N GLY A 58 -4.91 1.24 7.64
CA GLY A 58 -6.18 1.17 8.35
C GLY A 58 -7.43 1.37 7.47
N LYS A 59 -7.26 1.61 6.17
CA LYS A 59 -8.36 1.66 5.19
C LYS A 59 -8.12 0.64 4.09
N ALA A 60 -9.18 -0.07 3.69
CA ALA A 60 -9.13 -0.90 2.50
C ALA A 60 -9.02 0.00 1.26
N ALA A 61 -8.15 -0.34 0.32
CA ALA A 61 -8.17 0.25 -1.01
C ALA A 61 -9.55 -0.02 -1.63
N ARG A 62 -10.36 1.04 -1.78
CA ARG A 62 -11.55 1.01 -2.63
C ARG A 62 -11.11 1.45 -4.01
N ASP A 63 -11.59 0.75 -5.03
CA ASP A 63 -11.43 1.17 -6.43
C ASP A 63 -12.00 2.58 -6.55
N THR A 64 -11.13 3.58 -6.65
CA THR A 64 -11.55 4.97 -6.77
C THR A 64 -10.60 5.67 -7.71
N GLY A 65 -11.04 5.86 -8.97
CA GLY A 65 -10.77 7.13 -9.62
C GLY A 65 -11.46 8.20 -8.78
N GLY A 66 -10.68 9.05 -8.10
CA GLY A 66 -11.26 10.06 -7.22
C GLY A 66 -10.27 10.51 -6.15
N ALA A 67 -9.82 11.75 -6.29
CA ALA A 67 -9.06 12.48 -5.30
C ALA A 67 -9.80 12.61 -3.96
N VAL A 68 -9.08 12.54 -2.85
CA VAL A 68 -9.40 13.22 -1.59
C VAL A 68 -8.09 13.24 -0.78
N GLY A 69 -7.52 14.39 -0.41
CA GLY A 69 -8.17 15.53 0.22
C GLY A 69 -7.88 15.43 1.71
N SER A 70 -7.05 16.35 2.21
CA SER A 70 -6.55 16.49 3.58
C SER A 70 -7.63 16.41 4.67
N ARG A 71 -7.25 16.03 5.89
CA ARG A 71 -7.51 16.89 7.07
C ARG A 71 -6.70 16.47 8.30
N GLU A 72 -6.11 17.51 8.89
CA GLU A 72 -5.64 17.78 10.27
C GLU A 72 -5.39 16.61 11.24
#